data_AF-A0A4C1WMV0-F1
#
_entry.id   AF-A0A4C1WMV0-F1
#
_cell.length_a   1.000
_cell.length_b   1.000
_cell.length_c   1.000
_cell.angle_alpha   90.00
_cell.angle_beta   90.00
_cell.angle_gamma   90.00
#
_symmetry.space_group_name_H-M   'P 1'
#
loop_
_entity.id
_entity.type
_entity.pdbx_description
1 polymer ?
#
loop_
_entity_poly.entity_id
_entity_poly.type
_entity_poly.pdbx_seq_one_letter_code
_entity_poly.pdbx_strand_id
1 'polypeptide(L)'
;MILGYTMDEEDEVTIKDVAEAIKKAHKYHGEIVYDTSKADGQYKKTASNKKLRSLLKDFQFTDFETAVNDTVKWFKENRVNART
;
A
#
# COMPACT_ATOMS: atom_id res chain seq x y z
N MET A 1 16.76 -2.27 -14.90
CA MET A 1 16.14 -1.31 -13.97
C MET A 1 14.85 -0.83 -14.61
N ILE A 2 13.69 -1.25 -14.11
CA ILE A 2 12.40 -0.77 -14.60
C ILE A 2 12.25 0.66 -14.06
N LEU A 3 12.12 1.65 -14.96
CA LEU A 3 11.77 3.01 -14.60
C LEU A 3 10.28 3.00 -14.20
N GLY A 4 9.99 3.13 -12.91
CA GLY A 4 8.62 3.03 -12.38
C GLY A 4 8.16 4.35 -11.77
N TYR A 5 6.85 4.60 -11.83
CA TYR A 5 6.19 5.54 -10.92
C TYR A 5 6.03 4.83 -9.58
N THR A 6 7.00 4.98 -8.70
CA THR A 6 7.05 4.30 -7.40
C THR A 6 7.52 5.27 -6.32
N MET A 7 7.18 4.96 -5.06
CA MET A 7 7.60 5.73 -3.89
C MET A 7 9.11 5.60 -3.67
N ASP A 8 9.66 6.34 -2.72
CA ASP A 8 11.07 6.19 -2.38
C ASP A 8 11.29 4.81 -1.73
N GLU A 9 12.50 4.24 -1.88
CA GLU A 9 12.80 2.91 -1.30
C GLU A 9 12.67 2.89 0.23
N GLU A 10 12.80 4.05 0.87
CA GLU A 10 12.61 4.25 2.31
C GLU A 10 11.13 4.19 2.74
N ASP A 11 10.19 4.36 1.81
CA ASP A 11 8.75 4.28 2.04
C ASP A 11 8.19 2.87 1.75
N GLU A 12 9.05 1.87 1.50
CA GLU A 12 8.60 0.49 1.29
C GLU A 12 7.94 -0.08 2.55
N VAL A 13 6.69 -0.50 2.42
CA VAL A 13 5.91 -1.13 3.50
C VAL A 13 5.83 -2.65 3.31
N THR A 14 5.83 -3.40 4.41
CA THR A 14 5.66 -4.86 4.36
C THR A 14 4.20 -5.25 4.17
N ILE A 15 3.93 -6.50 3.79
CA ILE A 15 2.56 -7.05 3.75
C ILE A 15 1.88 -6.97 5.13
N LYS A 16 2.66 -7.10 6.20
CA LYS A 16 2.18 -6.94 7.58
C LYS A 16 1.70 -5.51 7.83
N ASP A 17 2.49 -4.51 7.45
CA ASP A 17 2.14 -3.09 7.64
C ASP A 17 0.87 -2.73 6.85
N VAL A 18 0.74 -3.27 5.64
CA VAL A 18 -0.48 -3.12 4.83
C VAL A 18 -1.69 -3.73 5.54
N ALA A 19 -1.58 -4.95 6.08
CA ALA A 19 -2.67 -5.62 6.78
C ALA A 19 -3.11 -4.84 8.04
N GLU A 20 -2.15 -4.34 8.83
CA GLU A 20 -2.42 -3.52 10.02
C GLU A 20 -3.06 -2.18 9.66
N ALA A 21 -2.60 -1.52 8.61
CA ALA A 21 -3.20 -0.26 8.12
C ALA A 21 -4.67 -0.46 7.71
N ILE A 22 -4.98 -1.54 6.99
CA ILE A 22 -6.35 -1.89 6.59
C ILE A 22 -7.20 -2.18 7.84
N LYS A 23 -6.70 -2.96 8.80
CA LYS A 23 -7.38 -3.25 10.07
C LYS A 23 -7.74 -1.95 10.80
N LYS A 24 -6.77 -1.05 10.96
CA LYS A 24 -6.94 0.27 11.58
C LYS A 24 -8.01 1.10 10.85
N ALA A 25 -7.92 1.20 9.53
CA ALA A 25 -8.89 1.92 8.69
C ALA A 25 -10.31 1.33 8.75
N HIS A 26 -10.42 0.01 8.89
CA HIS A 26 -11.69 -0.66 9.09
C HIS A 26 -12.24 -0.53 10.52
N LYS A 27 -11.43 -0.06 11.48
CA LYS A 27 -11.73 -0.11 12.93
C LYS A 27 -12.04 -1.55 13.37
N TYR A 28 -11.30 -2.50 12.83
CA TYR A 28 -11.42 -3.91 13.18
C TYR A 28 -10.59 -4.21 14.44
N HIS A 29 -11.23 -4.80 15.45
CA HIS A 29 -10.60 -5.06 16.75
C HIS A 29 -10.17 -6.50 16.94
N GLY A 30 -10.48 -7.39 15.99
CA GLY A 30 -10.03 -8.78 16.04
C GLY A 30 -8.55 -8.93 15.70
N GLU A 31 -8.05 -10.16 15.81
CA GLU A 31 -6.66 -10.48 15.49
C GLU A 31 -6.44 -10.71 13.99
N ILE A 32 -5.23 -10.38 13.52
CA ILE A 32 -4.79 -10.76 12.18
C ILE A 32 -4.02 -12.08 12.31
N VAL A 33 -4.49 -13.12 11.61
CA VAL A 33 -3.82 -14.41 11.56
C VAL A 33 -3.06 -14.51 10.24
N TYR A 34 -1.74 -14.70 10.33
CA TYR A 34 -0.87 -14.88 9.18
C TYR A 34 -0.72 -16.38 8.91
N ASP A 35 -1.34 -16.85 7.83
CA ASP A 35 -1.27 -18.25 7.40
C ASP A 35 0.04 -18.52 6.63
N THR A 36 1.01 -19.13 7.30
CA THR A 36 2.34 -19.47 6.75
C THR A 36 2.37 -20.80 6.00
N SER A 37 1.23 -21.50 5.86
CA SER A 37 1.16 -22.71 5.03
C SER A 37 1.30 -22.41 3.54
N LYS A 38 1.08 -21.15 3.14
CA LYS A 38 1.23 -20.67 1.77
C LYS A 38 2.63 -20.13 1.54
N ALA A 39 3.19 -20.40 0.36
CA ALA A 39 4.48 -19.86 -0.02
C ALA A 39 4.42 -18.33 -0.13
N ASP A 40 5.44 -17.66 0.39
CA ASP A 40 5.62 -16.23 0.18
C ASP A 40 5.81 -15.93 -1.31
N GLY A 41 5.23 -14.82 -1.76
CA GLY A 41 5.47 -14.29 -3.09
C GLY A 41 6.89 -13.72 -3.24
N GLN A 42 7.14 -13.03 -4.36
CA GLN A 42 8.41 -12.34 -4.55
C GLN A 42 8.62 -11.26 -3.46
N TYR A 43 9.65 -11.45 -2.63
CA TYR A 43 9.96 -10.60 -1.47
C TYR A 43 10.19 -9.12 -1.80
N LYS A 44 10.81 -8.83 -2.94
CA LYS A 44 11.11 -7.45 -3.35
C LYS A 44 11.00 -7.25 -4.86
N LYS A 45 10.33 -6.17 -5.27
CA LYS A 45 10.37 -5.63 -6.64
C LYS A 45 10.92 -4.21 -6.57
N THR A 46 12.21 -4.08 -6.28
CA THR A 46 12.86 -2.76 -6.20
C THR A 46 12.82 -2.09 -7.56
N ALA A 47 12.03 -1.02 -7.65
CA ALA A 47 12.01 -0.11 -8.78
C ALA A 47 12.66 1.20 -8.33
N SER A 48 13.51 1.76 -9.19
CA SER A 48 14.17 3.04 -8.91
C SER A 48 13.29 4.18 -9.43
N ASN A 49 13.00 5.14 -8.56
CA ASN A 49 12.25 6.35 -8.92
C ASN A 49 13.18 7.55 -9.25
N LYS A 50 14.49 7.33 -9.40
CA LYS A 50 15.48 8.41 -9.68
C LYS A 50 15.07 9.32 -10.84
N LYS A 51 14.51 8.74 -11.91
CA LYS A 51 14.01 9.51 -13.06
C LYS A 51 12.79 10.36 -12.70
N LEU A 52 11.85 9.83 -11.93
CA LEU A 52 10.69 10.58 -11.44
C LEU A 52 11.14 11.77 -10.58
N ARG A 53 12.01 11.52 -9.60
CA ARG A 53 12.58 12.56 -8.72
C ARG A 53 13.39 13.62 -9.49
N SER A 54 14.06 13.24 -10.58
CA SER A 54 14.78 14.22 -11.43
C SER A 54 13.84 15.16 -12.20
N LEU A 55 12.66 14.68 -12.59
CA LEU A 55 11.69 15.42 -13.40
C LEU A 55 10.70 16.21 -12.54
N LEU A 56 10.31 15.67 -11.38
CA LEU A 56 9.31 16.21 -10.47
C LEU A 56 9.86 16.27 -9.04
N LYS A 57 10.76 17.23 -8.80
CA LYS A 57 11.51 17.35 -7.53
C LYS A 57 10.61 17.63 -6.34
N ASP A 58 9.57 18.43 -6.54
CA ASP A 58 8.68 18.89 -5.46
C ASP A 58 7.42 18.04 -5.32
N PHE A 59 7.30 16.96 -6.10
CA PHE A 59 6.13 16.07 -6.01
C PHE A 59 6.10 15.34 -4.67
N GLN A 60 4.99 15.48 -3.97
CA GLN A 60 4.71 14.81 -2.71
C GLN A 60 3.68 13.71 -2.97
N PHE A 61 4.01 12.49 -2.58
CA PHE A 61 3.04 11.41 -2.56
C PHE A 61 2.09 11.59 -1.38
N THR A 62 0.88 11.06 -1.53
CA THR A 62 -0.03 10.92 -0.39
C THR A 62 0.59 9.97 0.64
N ASP A 63 0.53 10.34 1.91
CA ASP A 63 0.92 9.48 3.02
C ASP A 63 0.20 8.12 2.96
N PHE A 64 0.93 7.05 3.28
CA PHE A 64 0.45 5.68 3.13
C PHE A 64 -0.81 5.40 3.97
N GLU A 65 -0.80 5.76 5.25
CA GLU A 65 -1.96 5.54 6.12
C GLU A 65 -3.18 6.35 5.65
N THR A 66 -2.94 7.58 5.20
CA THR A 66 -3.97 8.45 4.64
C THR A 66 -4.62 7.82 3.41
N ALA A 67 -3.81 7.33 2.46
CA ALA A 67 -4.28 6.69 1.24
C ALA A 67 -5.09 5.41 1.53
N VAL A 68 -4.66 4.58 2.49
CA VAL A 68 -5.39 3.37 2.90
C VAL A 68 -6.75 3.75 3.53
N ASN A 69 -6.78 4.75 4.41
CA ASN A 69 -8.01 5.23 5.04
C ASN A 69 -9.03 5.72 4.01
N ASP A 70 -8.60 6.55 3.06
CA ASP A 70 -9.45 7.08 2.00
C ASP A 70 -10.00 5.97 1.10
N THR A 71 -9.16 4.99 0.75
CA THR A 71 -9.56 3.83 -0.05
C THR A 71 -10.59 2.97 0.67
N VAL A 72 -10.38 2.69 1.96
CA VAL A 72 -11.33 1.92 2.79
C VAL A 72 -12.65 2.67 2.93
N LYS A 73 -12.61 3.99 3.12
CA LYS A 73 -13.80 4.83 3.18
C LYS A 73 -14.59 4.75 1.87
N TRP A 74 -13.92 4.94 0.74
CA TRP A 74 -14.54 4.84 -0.58
C TRP A 74 -15.17 3.45 -0.79
N PHE A 75 -14.48 2.38 -0.43
CA PHE A 75 -15.01 1.02 -0.57
C PHE A 75 -16.28 0.79 0.26
N LYS A 76 -16.33 1.29 1.50
CA LYS A 76 -17.52 1.22 2.37
C LYS A 76 -18.71 1.97 1.75
N GLU A 77 -18.46 3.14 1.17
CA GLU A 77 -19.49 3.97 0.53
C GLU A 77 -19.98 3.42 -0.81
N ASN A 78 -19.15 2.64 -1.52
CA ASN A 78 -19.41 2.20 -2.90
C ASN A 78 -19.52 0.68 -3.05
N ARG A 79 -19.76 -0.05 -1.96
CA ARG A 79 -19.72 -1.53 -1.91
C ARG A 79 -20.56 -2.22 -3.00
N VAL A 80 -21.69 -1.63 -3.39
CA VAL A 80 -22.60 -2.17 -4.42
C VAL A 80 -21.97 -2.16 -5.82
N ASN A 81 -21.13 -1.17 -6.11
CA ASN A 81 -20.50 -0.97 -7.42
C ASN A 81 -19.05 -1.45 -7.46
N ALA A 82 -18.44 -1.68 -6.29
CA ALA A 82 -17.11 -2.27 -6.19
C ALA A 82 -17.13 -3.71 -6.71
N ARG A 83 -16.08 -4.10 -7.45
CA ARG A 83 -15.91 -5.49 -7.90
C ARG A 83 -15.76 -6.39 -6.67
N THR A 84 -16.63 -7.38 -6.55
CA THR A 84 -16.64 -8.39 -5.47
C THR A 84 -16.35 -9.77 -6.03
#